data_AF-A0A972PG70-F1
#
_entry.id   AF-A0A972PG70-F1
#
_cell.length_a   1.000
_cell.length_b   1.000
_cell.length_c   1.000
_cell.angle_alpha   90.00
_cell.angle_beta   90.00
_cell.angle_gamma   90.00
#
_symmetry.space_group_name_H-M   'P 1'
#
loop_
_entity.id
_entity.type
_entity.pdbx_description
1 polymer ?
#
loop_
_entity_poly.entity_id
_entity_poly.type
_entity_poly.pdbx_seq_one_letter_code
_entity_poly.pdbx_strand_id
1 'polypeptide(L)'
;MREGFGLLKRVCKGEKGFTLVELLVVIAIIGVLAAIVLPNTFQSTEKAKIAQAYETAKAIKSAALQYYADTGHWPAMTDNYSDINGFLKDDGMPGWNGPYLEKWKFSPWNGRLRWDTSINVTGGPAKDAIIVFDDDHTRDSNDNQGKIPRRSMEEIDRTLDDGNLATGFVQGDGEGYAAAKGELVIVLVADVQQ
;
A
#
# COMPACT_ATOMS: atom_id res chain seq x y z
N MET A 1 54.22 10.16 76.40
CA MET A 1 54.11 11.36 75.55
C MET A 1 52.88 11.19 74.66
N ARG A 2 51.92 12.12 74.81
CA ARG A 2 50.73 12.48 73.98
C ARG A 2 50.03 11.40 73.14
N GLU A 3 48.79 11.10 73.54
CA GLU A 3 47.73 10.59 72.68
C GLU A 3 47.22 11.69 71.74
N GLY A 4 47.07 11.39 70.46
CA GLY A 4 46.42 12.23 69.47
C GLY A 4 45.16 11.54 68.95
N PHE A 5 44.02 11.76 69.60
CA PHE A 5 42.72 11.28 69.14
C PHE A 5 42.12 12.30 68.16
N GLY A 6 42.24 12.01 66.86
CA GLY A 6 41.66 12.81 65.79
C GLY A 6 40.14 12.71 65.77
N LEU A 7 39.46 13.82 66.05
CA LEU A 7 38.01 13.97 66.02
C LEU A 7 37.50 13.93 64.56
N LEU A 8 37.03 12.77 64.08
CA LEU A 8 36.36 12.67 62.78
C LEU A 8 34.96 13.29 62.84
N LYS A 9 34.89 14.56 62.40
CA LYS A 9 33.63 15.30 62.19
C LYS A 9 32.88 14.69 61.00
N ARG A 10 31.87 13.83 61.27
CA ARG A 10 30.94 13.37 60.23
C ARG A 10 30.07 14.55 59.79
N VAL A 11 30.20 14.95 58.52
CA VAL A 11 29.25 15.83 57.85
C VAL A 11 28.07 14.98 57.41
N CYS A 12 26.98 14.99 58.17
CA CYS A 12 25.70 14.50 57.69
C CYS A 12 25.17 15.51 56.65
N LYS A 13 25.41 15.22 55.37
CA LYS A 13 24.67 15.87 54.27
C LYS A 13 23.21 15.52 54.49
N GLY A 14 22.37 16.51 54.80
CA GLY A 14 20.94 16.32 55.00
C GLY A 14 20.33 15.72 53.74
N GLU A 15 19.92 14.46 53.82
CA GLU A 15 19.15 13.79 52.78
C GLU A 15 17.77 14.45 52.77
N LYS A 16 17.55 15.34 51.79
CA LYS A 16 16.24 15.93 51.55
C LYS A 16 15.35 14.82 50.99
N GLY A 17 14.47 14.28 51.83
CA GLY A 17 13.46 13.31 51.41
C GLY A 17 12.51 13.93 50.38
N PHE A 18 12.16 13.13 49.37
CA PHE A 18 11.22 13.50 48.32
C PHE A 18 9.84 13.80 48.92
N THR A 19 9.22 14.92 48.56
CA THR A 19 7.88 15.24 49.09
C THR A 19 6.79 14.50 48.31
N LEU A 20 5.70 14.14 48.99
CA LEU A 20 4.53 13.54 48.33
C LEU A 20 3.93 14.47 47.26
N VAL A 21 4.05 15.78 47.49
CA VAL A 21 3.56 16.81 46.55
C VAL A 21 4.39 16.82 45.26
N GLU A 22 5.72 16.69 45.35
CA GLU A 22 6.58 16.56 44.18
C GLU A 22 6.20 15.35 43.33
N LEU A 23 5.93 14.21 43.96
CA LEU A 23 5.52 13.01 43.23
C LEU A 23 4.15 13.19 42.57
N LEU A 24 3.22 13.85 43.26
CA LEU A 24 1.84 14.09 42.77
C LEU A 24 1.84 14.98 41.53
N VAL A 25 2.64 16.05 41.50
CA VAL A 25 2.75 16.92 40.34
C VAL A 25 3.38 16.19 39.14
N VAL A 26 4.37 15.32 39.38
CA VAL A 26 5.02 14.56 38.31
C VAL A 26 4.04 13.60 37.63
N ILE A 27 3.28 12.82 38.40
CA ILE A 27 2.29 11.90 37.81
C ILE A 27 1.15 12.64 37.13
N ALA A 28 0.77 13.83 37.62
CA ALA A 28 -0.23 14.68 36.98
C ALA A 28 0.26 15.18 35.60
N ILE A 29 1.51 15.64 35.51
CA ILE A 29 2.12 16.07 34.23
C ILE A 29 2.25 14.87 33.28
N ILE A 30 2.72 13.71 33.76
CA ILE A 30 2.80 12.49 32.96
C ILE A 30 1.41 12.07 32.45
N GLY A 31 0.36 12.18 33.27
CA GLY A 31 -1.02 11.88 32.87
C GLY A 31 -1.53 12.81 31.76
N VAL A 32 -1.24 14.11 31.84
CA VAL A 32 -1.59 15.09 30.80
C VAL A 32 -0.81 14.82 29.51
N LEU A 33 0.50 14.57 29.60
CA LEU A 33 1.34 14.28 28.43
C LEU A 33 0.92 12.97 27.75
N ALA A 34 0.64 11.92 28.53
CA ALA A 34 0.17 10.65 28.00
C ALA A 34 -1.17 10.78 27.25
N ALA A 35 -2.05 11.67 27.69
CA ALA A 35 -3.33 11.94 27.02
C ALA A 35 -3.17 12.65 25.66
N ILE A 36 -2.07 13.39 25.44
CA ILE A 36 -1.83 14.18 24.21
C ILE A 36 -1.03 13.38 23.16
N VAL A 37 -0.30 12.33 23.57
CA VAL A 37 0.64 11.57 22.73
C VAL A 37 -0.03 10.59 21.73
N LEU A 38 -1.27 10.86 21.31
CA LEU A 38 -1.91 10.11 20.21
C LEU A 38 -1.97 10.95 18.92
N PRO A 39 -0.87 11.12 18.15
CA PRO A 39 -0.96 11.79 16.87
C PRO A 39 -1.28 10.77 15.76
N ASN A 40 -2.50 10.82 15.24
CA ASN A 40 -2.87 10.84 13.80
C ASN A 40 -2.16 9.91 12.78
N THR A 41 -1.51 8.82 13.18
CA THR A 41 -0.71 7.97 12.27
C THR A 41 -1.52 7.24 11.21
N PHE A 42 -2.84 7.07 11.40
CA PHE A 42 -3.69 6.34 10.48
C PHE A 42 -3.85 7.01 9.10
N GLN A 43 -3.89 8.34 9.04
CA GLN A 43 -4.05 9.04 7.75
C GLN A 43 -2.78 9.01 6.91
N SER A 44 -1.60 9.03 7.54
CA SER A 44 -0.32 8.98 6.81
C SER A 44 -0.09 7.62 6.17
N THR A 45 -0.46 6.54 6.86
CA THR A 45 -0.33 5.18 6.33
C THR A 45 -1.22 4.98 5.11
N GLU A 46 -2.46 5.49 5.14
CA GLU A 46 -3.38 5.31 4.01
C GLU A 46 -2.92 6.10 2.78
N LYS A 47 -2.45 7.34 2.95
CA LYS A 47 -1.83 8.11 1.87
C LYS A 47 -0.61 7.42 1.28
N ALA A 48 0.21 6.77 2.11
CA ALA A 48 1.37 6.01 1.64
C ALA A 48 0.94 4.80 0.79
N LYS A 49 -0.14 4.11 1.17
CA LYS A 49 -0.71 3.00 0.38
C LYS A 49 -1.24 3.47 -0.96
N ILE A 50 -1.96 4.59 -1.00
CA ILE A 50 -2.45 5.22 -2.24
C ILE A 50 -1.27 5.56 -3.17
N ALA A 51 -0.24 6.22 -2.63
CA ALA A 51 0.97 6.53 -3.39
C ALA A 51 1.66 5.26 -3.91
N GLN A 52 1.73 4.20 -3.09
CA GLN A 52 2.28 2.92 -3.50
C GLN A 52 1.47 2.26 -4.63
N ALA A 53 0.14 2.30 -4.59
CA ALA A 53 -0.73 1.77 -5.64
C ALA A 53 -0.47 2.49 -6.97
N TYR A 54 -0.37 3.82 -6.94
CA TYR A 54 -0.09 4.65 -8.11
C TYR A 54 1.29 4.35 -8.73
N GLU A 55 2.34 4.29 -7.93
CA GLU A 55 3.69 3.96 -8.42
C GLU A 55 3.76 2.53 -8.97
N THR A 56 3.01 1.61 -8.37
CA THR A 56 2.90 0.23 -8.87
C THR A 56 2.18 0.19 -10.22
N ALA A 57 1.08 0.93 -10.37
CA ALA A 57 0.33 1.03 -11.62
C ALA A 57 1.19 1.58 -12.76
N LYS A 58 1.96 2.63 -12.49
CA LYS A 58 2.91 3.20 -13.45
C LYS A 58 3.99 2.21 -13.87
N ALA A 59 4.62 1.54 -12.90
CA ALA A 59 5.68 0.58 -13.18
C ALA A 59 5.16 -0.56 -14.07
N ILE A 60 3.98 -1.11 -13.76
CA ILE A 60 3.35 -2.17 -14.57
C ILE A 60 2.98 -1.65 -15.96
N LYS A 61 2.43 -0.43 -16.08
CA LYS A 61 2.12 0.17 -17.38
C LYS A 61 3.36 0.28 -18.26
N SER A 62 4.46 0.81 -17.71
CA SER A 62 5.72 0.93 -18.44
C SER A 62 6.27 -0.43 -18.86
N ALA A 63 6.26 -1.42 -17.96
CA ALA A 63 6.71 -2.77 -18.26
C ALA A 63 5.85 -3.44 -19.33
N ALA A 64 4.54 -3.24 -19.29
CA ALA A 64 3.61 -3.80 -20.27
C ALA A 64 3.86 -3.20 -21.65
N LEU A 65 4.02 -1.88 -21.73
CA LEU A 65 4.33 -1.21 -22.99
C LEU A 65 5.67 -1.68 -23.58
N GLN A 66 6.67 -1.94 -22.74
CA GLN A 66 7.95 -2.47 -23.19
C GLN A 66 7.82 -3.91 -23.68
N TYR A 67 7.12 -4.78 -22.94
CA TYR A 67 6.83 -6.15 -23.37
C TYR A 67 6.12 -6.14 -24.72
N TYR A 68 5.11 -5.28 -24.90
CA TYR A 68 4.39 -5.15 -26.16
C TYR A 68 5.28 -4.61 -27.29
N ALA A 69 6.18 -3.66 -27.01
CA ALA A 69 7.12 -3.15 -28.01
C ALA A 69 8.08 -4.23 -28.53
N ASP A 70 8.51 -5.14 -27.66
CA ASP A 70 9.48 -6.19 -27.99
C ASP A 70 8.82 -7.43 -28.63
N THR A 71 7.63 -7.82 -28.15
CA THR A 71 6.95 -9.06 -28.58
C THR A 71 5.78 -8.83 -29.55
N GLY A 72 5.24 -7.61 -29.61
CA GLY A 72 4.00 -7.29 -30.34
C GLY A 72 2.71 -7.77 -29.65
N HIS A 73 2.80 -8.37 -28.46
CA HIS A 73 1.67 -8.93 -27.74
C HIS A 73 1.65 -8.43 -26.29
N TRP A 74 0.50 -8.48 -25.64
CA TRP A 74 0.46 -8.30 -24.19
C TRP A 74 0.91 -9.56 -23.47
N PRO A 75 1.58 -9.43 -22.31
CA PRO A 75 1.89 -10.60 -21.50
C PRO A 75 0.60 -11.26 -21.02
N ALA A 76 0.67 -12.57 -20.87
CA ALA A 76 -0.44 -13.35 -20.33
C ALA A 76 -0.90 -12.83 -18.96
N MET A 77 -2.17 -13.02 -18.66
CA MET A 77 -2.76 -12.66 -17.38
C MET A 77 -1.93 -13.26 -16.23
N THR A 78 -1.61 -12.43 -15.24
CA THR A 78 -0.78 -12.85 -14.11
C THR A 78 -1.23 -12.18 -12.82
N ASP A 79 -1.02 -12.87 -11.71
CA ASP A 79 -1.19 -12.31 -10.38
C ASP A 79 0.03 -12.65 -9.50
N ASN A 80 -0.03 -12.31 -8.22
CA ASN A 80 1.01 -12.61 -7.23
C ASN A 80 1.24 -14.11 -6.97
N TYR A 81 0.40 -14.99 -7.49
CA TYR A 81 0.41 -16.44 -7.31
C TYR A 81 0.70 -17.20 -8.61
N SER A 82 0.97 -16.51 -9.71
CA SER A 82 1.32 -17.14 -10.98
C SER A 82 2.78 -17.62 -10.98
N ASP A 83 3.00 -18.89 -11.35
CA ASP A 83 4.34 -19.46 -11.50
C ASP A 83 5.11 -18.85 -12.69
N ILE A 84 4.38 -18.53 -13.76
CA ILE A 84 4.87 -17.87 -14.97
C ILE A 84 4.31 -16.45 -14.99
N ASN A 85 5.22 -15.48 -15.05
CA ASN A 85 4.90 -14.06 -15.14
C ASN A 85 5.81 -13.47 -16.22
N GLY A 86 5.23 -13.15 -17.39
CA GLY A 86 5.96 -12.65 -18.56
C GLY A 86 6.70 -11.33 -18.32
N PHE A 87 6.33 -10.58 -17.27
CA PHE A 87 7.07 -9.39 -16.85
C PHE A 87 8.40 -9.72 -16.15
N LEU A 88 8.50 -10.88 -15.51
CA LEU A 88 9.64 -11.24 -14.65
C LEU A 88 10.55 -12.32 -15.26
N LYS A 89 9.97 -13.21 -16.07
CA LYS A 89 10.66 -14.37 -16.62
C LYS A 89 10.24 -14.57 -18.07
N ASP A 90 11.15 -15.18 -18.83
CA ASP A 90 10.88 -15.64 -20.18
C ASP A 90 9.69 -16.62 -20.13
N ASP A 91 8.63 -16.26 -20.85
CA ASP A 91 7.39 -17.00 -20.98
C ASP A 91 7.31 -17.79 -22.30
N GLY A 92 8.42 -17.83 -23.06
CA GLY A 92 8.50 -18.49 -24.35
C GLY A 92 7.98 -17.63 -25.51
N MET A 93 7.66 -16.36 -25.27
CA MET A 93 7.19 -15.46 -26.31
C MET A 93 8.34 -15.04 -27.23
N PRO A 94 8.22 -15.20 -28.56
CA PRO A 94 9.23 -14.71 -29.50
C PRO A 94 9.46 -13.21 -29.33
N GLY A 95 10.73 -12.81 -29.22
CA GLY A 95 11.10 -11.41 -29.02
C GLY A 95 11.18 -10.97 -27.56
N TRP A 96 10.91 -11.85 -26.60
CA TRP A 96 11.08 -11.52 -25.18
C TRP A 96 12.52 -11.06 -24.86
N ASN A 97 12.66 -9.88 -24.27
CA ASN A 97 13.94 -9.26 -23.91
C ASN A 97 13.93 -8.72 -22.48
N GLY A 98 13.11 -9.33 -21.62
CA GLY A 98 12.95 -8.92 -20.23
C GLY A 98 14.16 -9.28 -19.35
N PRO A 99 14.01 -9.18 -18.02
CA PRO A 99 12.78 -8.88 -17.30
C PRO A 99 12.34 -7.42 -17.46
N TYR A 100 11.03 -7.21 -17.60
CA TYR A 100 10.41 -5.88 -17.72
C TYR A 100 10.03 -5.29 -16.36
N LEU A 101 9.99 -6.13 -15.31
CA LEU A 101 9.85 -5.73 -13.92
C LEU A 101 10.91 -6.41 -13.06
N GLU A 102 11.42 -5.72 -12.06
CA GLU A 102 12.34 -6.32 -11.08
C GLU A 102 11.62 -7.32 -10.15
N LYS A 103 10.39 -6.98 -9.76
CA LYS A 103 9.58 -7.78 -8.83
C LYS A 103 8.09 -7.47 -8.98
N TRP A 104 7.26 -8.52 -8.94
CA TRP A 104 5.81 -8.36 -8.83
C TRP A 104 5.42 -7.93 -7.41
N LYS A 105 4.62 -6.87 -7.30
CA LYS A 105 4.22 -6.27 -6.01
C LYS A 105 2.86 -6.77 -5.58
N PHE A 106 2.64 -6.86 -4.26
CA PHE A 106 1.32 -7.11 -3.68
C PHE A 106 0.50 -5.82 -3.59
N SER A 107 -0.81 -5.97 -3.44
CA SER A 107 -1.69 -4.85 -3.12
C SER A 107 -1.26 -4.21 -1.78
N PRO A 108 -1.20 -2.87 -1.68
CA PRO A 108 -0.91 -2.16 -0.42
C PRO A 108 -1.87 -2.50 0.74
N TRP A 109 -3.03 -3.07 0.41
CA TRP A 109 -4.06 -3.51 1.36
C TRP A 109 -4.02 -5.00 1.66
N ASN A 110 -2.88 -5.67 1.43
CA ASN A 110 -2.67 -7.08 1.74
C ASN A 110 -3.64 -8.02 1.01
N GLY A 111 -3.78 -7.76 -0.28
CA GLY A 111 -4.57 -8.55 -1.22
C GLY A 111 -3.80 -8.81 -2.52
N ARG A 112 -4.50 -9.33 -3.53
CA ARG A 112 -3.95 -9.66 -4.84
C ARG A 112 -3.77 -8.41 -5.70
N LEU A 113 -2.73 -8.43 -6.52
CA LEU A 113 -2.56 -7.53 -7.66
C LEU A 113 -2.51 -8.36 -8.92
N ARG A 114 -3.52 -8.20 -9.75
CA ARG A 114 -3.70 -8.93 -11.00
C ARG A 114 -3.50 -7.99 -12.18
N TRP A 115 -2.78 -8.46 -13.18
CA TRP A 115 -2.77 -7.89 -14.54
C TRP A 115 -3.73 -8.68 -15.40
N ASP A 116 -4.55 -7.98 -16.19
CA ASP A 116 -5.57 -8.57 -17.05
C ASP A 116 -5.73 -7.78 -18.35
N THR A 117 -6.02 -8.48 -19.43
CA THR A 117 -6.29 -7.92 -20.76
C THR A 117 -7.54 -8.54 -21.42
N SER A 118 -8.34 -9.28 -20.66
CA SER A 118 -9.54 -9.98 -21.14
C SER A 118 -10.81 -9.14 -21.02
N ILE A 119 -10.75 -8.06 -20.24
CA ILE A 119 -11.88 -7.18 -19.93
C ILE A 119 -11.77 -5.91 -20.77
N ASN A 120 -12.93 -5.37 -21.16
CA ASN A 120 -13.04 -4.07 -21.80
C ASN A 120 -13.84 -3.17 -20.85
N VAL A 121 -13.15 -2.26 -20.20
CA VAL A 121 -13.68 -1.38 -19.15
C VAL A 121 -14.24 -0.10 -19.79
N THR A 122 -13.57 0.39 -20.83
CA THR A 122 -13.92 1.64 -21.51
C THR A 122 -15.05 1.47 -22.54
N GLY A 123 -15.34 0.23 -22.95
CA GLY A 123 -16.38 -0.10 -23.92
C GLY A 123 -16.01 0.16 -25.38
N GLY A 124 -14.73 0.41 -25.68
CA GLY A 124 -14.26 0.64 -27.04
C GLY A 124 -14.13 -0.64 -27.87
N PRO A 125 -13.57 -0.58 -29.09
CA PRO A 125 -13.57 -1.72 -30.01
C PRO A 125 -12.63 -2.86 -29.60
N ALA A 126 -11.67 -2.61 -28.69
CA ALA A 126 -10.66 -3.59 -28.31
C ALA A 126 -10.65 -3.84 -26.80
N LYS A 127 -9.81 -4.77 -26.36
CA LYS A 127 -9.62 -5.03 -24.93
C LYS A 127 -8.67 -4.01 -24.33
N ASP A 128 -8.90 -3.71 -23.05
CA ASP A 128 -8.06 -2.80 -22.29
C ASP A 128 -6.97 -3.57 -21.55
N ALA A 129 -5.81 -2.95 -21.37
CA ALA A 129 -4.80 -3.41 -20.44
C ALA A 129 -5.09 -2.83 -19.06
N ILE A 130 -5.43 -3.69 -18.10
CA ILE A 130 -5.87 -3.27 -16.77
C ILE A 130 -5.04 -3.93 -15.67
N ILE A 131 -5.07 -3.30 -14.51
CA ILE A 131 -4.69 -3.92 -13.25
C ILE A 131 -5.88 -3.93 -12.29
N VAL A 132 -5.95 -4.96 -11.48
CA VAL A 132 -6.97 -5.15 -10.46
C VAL A 132 -6.27 -5.29 -9.11
N PHE A 133 -6.54 -4.35 -8.21
CA PHE A 133 -6.26 -4.50 -6.79
C PHE A 133 -7.46 -5.19 -6.17
N ASP A 134 -7.25 -6.46 -5.88
CA ASP A 134 -8.24 -7.39 -5.37
C ASP A 134 -7.96 -7.59 -3.87
N ASP A 135 -9.01 -7.62 -3.05
CA ASP A 135 -8.90 -7.72 -1.59
C ASP A 135 -8.66 -9.17 -1.11
N ASP A 136 -8.91 -10.15 -1.96
CA ASP A 136 -8.66 -11.55 -1.69
C ASP A 136 -7.18 -11.80 -1.41
N HIS A 137 -6.90 -12.54 -0.35
CA HIS A 137 -5.52 -12.89 0.00
C HIS A 137 -5.04 -14.12 -0.78
N THR A 138 -5.91 -15.03 -1.22
CA THR A 138 -5.58 -16.25 -1.99
C THR A 138 -6.54 -16.42 -3.18
N ARG A 139 -6.25 -17.36 -4.10
CA ARG A 139 -7.07 -17.58 -5.31
C ARG A 139 -8.48 -18.12 -5.06
N ASP A 140 -8.72 -18.67 -3.88
CA ASP A 140 -9.95 -19.39 -3.54
C ASP A 140 -10.83 -18.63 -2.51
N SER A 141 -10.39 -17.45 -2.09
CA SER A 141 -11.22 -16.58 -1.25
C SER A 141 -12.28 -15.94 -2.14
N ASN A 142 -13.54 -15.94 -1.70
CA ASN A 142 -14.61 -15.11 -2.26
C ASN A 142 -15.08 -14.11 -1.19
N ASP A 143 -14.20 -13.80 -0.23
CA ASP A 143 -14.55 -12.90 0.85
C ASP A 143 -14.20 -11.49 0.44
N ASN A 144 -15.15 -10.84 -0.25
CA ASN A 144 -15.15 -9.40 -0.56
C ASN A 144 -15.29 -8.53 0.71
N GLN A 145 -14.57 -8.89 1.77
CA GLN A 145 -14.43 -8.12 2.99
C GLN A 145 -13.44 -6.98 2.73
N GLY A 146 -13.93 -6.01 1.94
CA GLY A 146 -13.23 -4.86 1.38
C GLY A 146 -12.10 -4.36 2.26
N LYS A 147 -10.87 -4.79 1.93
CA LYS A 147 -9.66 -4.30 2.58
C LYS A 147 -9.25 -2.93 2.07
N ILE A 148 -9.71 -2.54 0.89
CA ILE A 148 -9.45 -1.23 0.30
C ILE A 148 -10.54 -0.27 0.78
N PRO A 149 -10.21 0.78 1.56
CA PRO A 149 -11.21 1.75 1.99
C PRO A 149 -11.79 2.49 0.79
N ARG A 150 -13.12 2.63 0.73
CA ARG A 150 -13.79 3.39 -0.34
C ARG A 150 -13.19 4.78 -0.55
N ARG A 151 -12.87 5.50 0.52
CA ARG A 151 -12.23 6.82 0.44
C ARG A 151 -10.91 6.78 -0.34
N SER A 152 -10.14 5.71 -0.22
CA SER A 152 -8.87 5.54 -0.92
C SER A 152 -9.07 5.25 -2.40
N MET A 153 -10.10 4.47 -2.73
CA MET A 153 -10.52 4.26 -4.13
C MET A 153 -10.94 5.59 -4.76
N GLU A 154 -11.84 6.34 -4.10
CA GLU A 154 -12.30 7.65 -4.56
C GLU A 154 -11.15 8.66 -4.69
N GLU A 155 -10.15 8.62 -3.80
CA GLU A 155 -8.97 9.49 -3.87
C GLU A 155 -8.06 9.14 -5.05
N ILE A 156 -7.85 7.84 -5.31
CA ILE A 156 -7.10 7.36 -6.48
C ILE A 156 -7.82 7.77 -7.76
N ASP A 157 -9.12 7.54 -7.80
CA ASP A 157 -9.98 7.86 -8.93
C ASP A 157 -10.00 9.37 -9.21
N ARG A 158 -10.20 10.23 -8.21
CA ARG A 158 -10.07 11.70 -8.38
C ARG A 158 -8.69 12.15 -8.89
N THR A 159 -7.65 11.37 -8.62
CA THR A 159 -6.28 11.70 -9.03
C THR A 159 -5.98 11.22 -10.45
N LEU A 160 -6.57 10.11 -10.86
CA LEU A 160 -6.31 9.45 -12.13
C LEU A 160 -7.37 9.73 -13.21
N ASP A 161 -8.59 10.07 -12.80
CA ASP A 161 -9.77 10.18 -13.64
C ASP A 161 -10.74 11.25 -13.12
N ASP A 162 -11.97 10.91 -12.71
CA ASP A 162 -13.05 11.87 -12.41
C ASP A 162 -13.61 11.78 -10.97
N GLY A 163 -13.25 10.74 -10.22
CA GLY A 163 -13.75 10.53 -8.87
C GLY A 163 -15.11 9.83 -8.79
N ASN A 164 -15.60 9.29 -9.92
CA ASN A 164 -16.72 8.39 -9.99
C ASN A 164 -16.29 6.92 -10.26
N LEU A 165 -16.29 6.11 -9.20
CA LEU A 165 -15.93 4.69 -9.23
C LEU A 165 -16.80 3.80 -10.12
N ALA A 166 -17.91 4.31 -10.66
CA ALA A 166 -18.77 3.58 -11.58
C ALA A 166 -18.31 3.64 -13.05
N THR A 167 -17.48 4.62 -13.42
CA THR A 167 -17.21 4.95 -14.82
C THR A 167 -15.74 5.26 -15.08
N GLY A 168 -15.36 5.35 -16.36
CA GLY A 168 -14.04 5.82 -16.76
C GLY A 168 -12.94 4.77 -16.60
N PHE A 169 -11.71 5.26 -16.45
CA PHE A 169 -10.47 4.49 -16.39
C PHE A 169 -10.18 3.94 -14.99
N VAL A 170 -10.85 4.43 -13.96
CA VAL A 170 -10.74 3.89 -12.60
C VAL A 170 -12.12 3.51 -12.10
N GLN A 171 -12.32 2.24 -11.80
CA GLN A 171 -13.61 1.72 -11.32
C GLN A 171 -13.41 0.90 -10.05
N GLY A 172 -14.38 0.88 -9.15
CA GLY A 172 -14.21 0.20 -7.87
C GLY A 172 -15.49 -0.07 -7.10
N ASP A 173 -15.34 -0.80 -5.99
CA ASP A 173 -16.39 -1.04 -4.99
C ASP A 173 -17.71 -1.64 -5.51
N GLY A 174 -17.65 -2.39 -6.61
CA GLY A 174 -18.83 -3.00 -7.22
C GLY A 174 -19.69 -2.04 -8.05
N GLU A 175 -19.23 -0.80 -8.28
CA GLU A 175 -20.00 0.22 -9.02
C GLU A 175 -19.75 0.19 -10.53
N GLY A 176 -18.64 -0.42 -10.97
CA GLY A 176 -18.23 -0.52 -12.37
C GLY A 176 -18.45 -1.89 -13.00
N TYR A 177 -18.13 -2.01 -14.30
CA TYR A 177 -18.32 -3.25 -15.07
C TYR A 177 -17.33 -4.34 -14.66
N ALA A 178 -16.13 -3.95 -14.25
CA ALA A 178 -15.00 -4.85 -14.03
C ALA A 178 -14.61 -5.06 -12.57
N ALA A 179 -15.15 -4.25 -11.65
CA ALA A 179 -14.76 -4.27 -10.24
C ALA A 179 -15.85 -4.94 -9.39
N ALA A 180 -15.49 -5.91 -8.55
CA ALA A 180 -16.37 -6.39 -7.49
C ALA A 180 -16.33 -5.45 -6.27
N LYS A 181 -17.20 -5.71 -5.29
CA LYS A 181 -17.22 -4.96 -4.04
C LYS A 181 -15.88 -5.11 -3.32
N GLY A 182 -15.29 -4.00 -2.86
CA GLY A 182 -13.97 -4.00 -2.21
C GLY A 182 -12.76 -4.03 -3.14
N GLU A 183 -12.95 -4.16 -4.46
CA GLU A 183 -11.88 -4.15 -5.46
C GLU A 183 -11.71 -2.78 -6.12
N LEU A 184 -10.52 -2.55 -6.67
CA LEU A 184 -10.20 -1.37 -7.48
C LEU A 184 -9.56 -1.81 -8.81
N VAL A 185 -10.16 -1.39 -9.91
CA VAL A 185 -9.68 -1.62 -11.28
C VAL A 185 -9.12 -0.31 -11.83
N ILE A 186 -7.93 -0.38 -12.42
CA ILE A 186 -7.30 0.76 -13.09
C ILE A 186 -6.94 0.34 -14.51
N VAL A 187 -7.47 1.07 -15.49
CA VAL A 187 -7.12 0.96 -16.90
C VAL A 187 -5.78 1.65 -17.12
N LEU A 188 -4.78 0.87 -17.55
CA LEU A 188 -3.43 1.36 -17.81
C LEU A 188 -3.29 1.83 -19.26
N VAL A 189 -3.83 1.05 -20.20
CA VAL A 189 -3.90 1.39 -21.63
C VAL A 189 -5.28 1.00 -22.14
N ALA A 190 -5.97 1.98 -22.73
CA ALA A 190 -7.29 1.78 -23.30
C ALA A 190 -7.20 1.37 -24.77
N ASP A 191 -8.13 0.51 -25.20
CA ASP A 191 -8.38 0.17 -26.60
C ASP A 191 -7.12 -0.24 -27.38
N VAL A 192 -6.48 -1.32 -26.96
CA VAL A 192 -5.28 -1.78 -27.65
C VAL A 192 -5.70 -2.58 -28.88
N GLN A 193 -5.49 -1.99 -30.05
CA GLN A 193 -5.69 -2.65 -31.34
C GLN A 193 -4.86 -3.95 -31.38
N GLN A 194 -5.54 -5.09 -31.55
CA GLN A 194 -4.94 -6.40 -31.79
C GLN A 194 -4.58 -6.58 -33.26
#